data_AF-A0A372KKS3-F1
#
_entry.id   AF-A0A372KKS3-F1
#
_cell.length_a   1.000
_cell.length_b   1.000
_cell.length_c   1.000
_cell.angle_alpha   90.00
_cell.angle_beta   90.00
_cell.angle_gamma   90.00
#
_symmetry.space_group_name_H-M   'P 1'
#
loop_
_entity.id
_entity.type
_entity.pdbx_description
1 polymer ?
#
loop_
_entity_poly.entity_id
_entity_poly.type
_entity_poly.pdbx_seq_one_letter_code
_entity_poly.pdbx_strand_id
1 'polypeptide(L)'
;ETAKQIIQVKQGIDKKFPDMSQEERDYLLLRVLGSVSYGAVNGTKEELLWNMTAGSLGDYFYKEKSNASGNSVYREEMTFDEIMAELGLSDEGAKTLYKNLTLQHGLSGDDRDLNAMSESQLRQYAEEISTSYQNDKGIDITVDEVLKEIQNMYQKADFTHQSITMATHLRPSYYPLINDQVEDLAGWEGDTTKNANERDPSIAIDDYLADLDAVNIVNRMDSESGQSYMEAFNAYHKDLEKGKTSREAEFKQNVDVKEVKTTIFSSLIPNGLSGKVAGVDPTTGTIIYAPASEEEKMAYLKDNHEGSYNFIKSLEDEENQFE
;
A
#
# COMPACT_ATOMS: atom_id res chain seq x y z
N GLU A 1 17.57 0.69 13.55
CA GLU A 1 18.33 1.61 12.68
C GLU A 1 17.41 2.29 11.68
N THR A 2 16.69 1.52 10.85
CA THR A 2 15.70 2.01 9.87
C THR A 2 14.73 3.06 10.40
N ALA A 3 14.10 2.84 11.56
CA ALA A 3 13.22 3.84 12.17
C ALA A 3 13.91 5.21 12.42
N LYS A 4 15.20 5.22 12.78
CA LYS A 4 15.95 6.49 12.96
C LYS A 4 16.20 7.17 11.61
N GLN A 5 16.46 6.40 10.55
CA GLN A 5 16.64 6.91 9.21
C GLN A 5 15.34 7.55 8.69
N ILE A 6 14.18 6.91 8.93
CA ILE A 6 12.86 7.48 8.62
C ILE A 6 12.66 8.83 9.34
N ILE A 7 13.00 8.91 10.62
CA ILE A 7 12.92 10.17 11.38
C ILE A 7 13.89 11.24 10.83
N GLN A 8 15.08 10.86 10.38
CA GLN A 8 16.01 11.78 9.73
C GLN A 8 15.45 12.31 8.40
N VAL A 9 14.86 11.44 7.57
CA VAL A 9 14.17 11.83 6.33
C VAL A 9 13.06 12.83 6.62
N LYS A 10 12.21 12.55 7.63
CA LYS A 10 11.17 13.51 8.07
C LYS A 10 11.76 14.86 8.46
N GLN A 11 12.82 14.87 9.28
CA GLN A 11 13.49 16.10 9.70
C GLN A 11 14.10 16.87 8.51
N GLY A 12 14.61 16.15 7.51
CA GLY A 12 15.06 16.69 6.23
C GLY A 12 13.94 17.41 5.49
N ILE A 13 12.76 16.78 5.40
CA ILE A 13 11.57 17.36 4.76
C ILE A 13 11.12 18.62 5.51
N ASP A 14 11.03 18.54 6.84
CA ASP A 14 10.66 19.68 7.70
C ASP A 14 11.60 20.88 7.49
N LYS A 15 12.89 20.63 7.29
CA LYS A 15 13.91 21.66 7.04
C LYS A 15 13.87 22.21 5.61
N LYS A 16 13.65 21.36 4.61
CA LYS A 16 13.63 21.74 3.19
C LYS A 16 12.37 22.52 2.82
N PHE A 17 11.24 22.18 3.44
CA PHE A 17 9.94 22.76 3.13
C PHE A 17 9.29 23.44 4.37
N PRO A 18 9.93 24.47 4.96
CA PRO A 18 9.44 25.07 6.20
C PRO A 18 8.10 25.82 6.02
N ASP A 19 7.77 26.21 4.79
CA ASP A 19 6.57 26.97 4.45
C ASP A 19 5.38 26.08 4.05
N MET A 20 5.60 24.76 3.90
CA MET A 20 4.53 23.79 3.66
C MET A 20 3.77 23.49 4.96
N SER A 21 2.49 23.18 4.83
CA SER A 21 1.67 22.70 5.94
C SER A 21 2.23 21.39 6.52
N GLN A 22 1.75 20.99 7.70
CA GLN A 22 2.17 19.71 8.29
C GLN A 22 1.70 18.53 7.43
N GLU A 23 0.47 18.59 6.91
CA GLU A 23 -0.12 17.55 6.06
C GLU A 23 0.67 17.37 4.75
N GLU A 24 1.06 18.46 4.08
CA GLU A 24 1.89 18.39 2.86
C GLU A 24 3.26 17.76 3.14
N ARG A 25 3.87 18.05 4.29
CA ARG A 25 5.15 17.44 4.68
C ARG A 25 5.01 15.96 5.05
N ASP A 26 3.89 15.59 5.68
CA ASP A 26 3.58 14.21 6.01
C ASP A 26 3.28 13.39 4.73
N TYR A 27 2.55 13.97 3.78
CA TYR A 27 2.39 13.44 2.42
C TYR A 27 3.75 13.17 1.77
N LEU A 28 4.68 14.14 1.78
CA LEU A 28 6.01 13.95 1.18
C LEU A 28 6.79 12.83 1.85
N LEU A 29 6.71 12.68 3.17
CA LEU A 29 7.35 11.59 3.89
C LEU A 29 6.82 10.24 3.40
N LEU A 30 5.49 10.08 3.41
CA LEU A 30 4.81 8.86 2.99
C LEU A 30 5.08 8.54 1.51
N ARG A 31 5.04 9.56 0.64
CA ARG A 31 5.28 9.42 -0.79
C ARG A 31 6.71 8.99 -1.10
N VAL A 32 7.70 9.54 -0.39
CA VAL A 32 9.11 9.15 -0.52
C VAL A 32 9.34 7.72 -0.04
N LEU A 33 8.75 7.32 1.09
CA LEU A 33 8.89 5.95 1.61
C LEU A 33 8.18 4.92 0.72
N GLY A 34 6.95 5.20 0.29
CA GLY A 34 6.20 4.34 -0.63
C GLY A 34 6.89 4.20 -2.01
N SER A 35 7.66 5.20 -2.44
CA SER A 35 8.40 5.15 -3.72
C SER A 35 9.44 4.03 -3.82
N VAL A 36 9.83 3.39 -2.71
CA VAL A 36 10.75 2.25 -2.74
C VAL A 36 10.15 1.05 -3.45
N SER A 37 8.86 0.78 -3.25
CA SER A 37 8.13 -0.33 -3.92
C SER A 37 7.22 0.17 -5.05
N TYR A 38 6.77 1.43 -4.97
CA TYR A 38 5.77 2.03 -5.86
C TYR A 38 6.28 3.31 -6.53
N GLY A 39 7.58 3.38 -6.83
CA GLY A 39 8.21 4.54 -7.46
C GLY A 39 9.04 4.16 -8.68
N ALA A 40 9.38 5.16 -9.49
CA ALA A 40 10.07 5.04 -10.77
C ALA A 40 11.55 4.64 -10.67
N VAL A 41 11.87 3.61 -9.89
CA VAL A 41 13.26 3.16 -9.69
C VAL A 41 13.81 2.48 -10.95
N ASN A 42 12.96 1.98 -11.85
CA ASN A 42 13.38 1.36 -13.11
C ASN A 42 12.75 1.96 -14.38
N GLY A 43 11.88 2.96 -14.26
CA GLY A 43 11.20 3.61 -15.39
C GLY A 43 10.17 2.70 -16.07
N THR A 44 9.59 1.74 -15.34
CA THR A 44 8.54 0.88 -15.90
C THR A 44 7.24 1.66 -16.06
N LYS A 45 6.36 1.21 -16.96
CA LYS A 45 5.05 1.84 -17.16
C LYS A 45 4.20 1.88 -15.89
N GLU A 46 4.36 0.88 -15.02
CA GLU A 46 3.60 0.74 -13.78
C GLU A 46 4.04 1.77 -12.73
N GLU A 47 5.35 2.04 -12.66
CA GLU A 47 5.88 3.07 -11.76
C GLU A 47 5.47 4.49 -12.18
N LEU A 48 5.28 4.73 -13.49
CA LEU A 48 4.74 5.99 -13.99
C LEU A 48 3.26 6.20 -13.65
N LEU A 49 2.48 5.12 -13.48
CA LEU A 49 1.09 5.22 -13.04
C LEU A 49 1.02 5.74 -11.61
N TRP A 50 1.95 5.33 -10.73
CA TRP A 50 2.00 5.82 -9.35
C TRP A 50 2.32 7.30 -9.22
N ASN A 51 3.02 7.90 -10.19
CA ASN A 51 3.17 9.36 -10.24
C ASN A 51 1.84 10.07 -10.54
N MET A 52 0.94 9.43 -11.29
CA MET A 52 -0.38 9.96 -11.55
C MET A 52 -1.33 9.70 -10.37
N THR A 53 -1.23 8.51 -9.75
CA THR A 53 -2.07 8.07 -8.61
C THR A 53 -1.71 8.81 -7.32
N ALA A 54 -0.46 8.75 -6.88
CA ALA A 54 0.00 9.29 -5.60
C ALA A 54 0.72 10.65 -5.74
N GLY A 55 0.76 11.22 -6.94
CA GLY A 55 1.52 12.45 -7.25
C GLY A 55 3.00 12.20 -7.54
N SER A 56 3.65 13.18 -8.21
CA SER A 56 5.05 13.08 -8.63
C SER A 56 6.00 13.73 -7.61
N LEU A 57 6.99 12.97 -7.17
CA LEU A 57 8.12 13.52 -6.39
C LEU A 57 8.94 14.54 -7.18
N GLY A 58 8.91 14.47 -8.51
CA GLY A 58 9.60 15.41 -9.41
C GLY A 58 9.11 16.86 -9.29
N ASP A 59 7.92 17.08 -8.74
CA ASP A 59 7.42 18.43 -8.47
C ASP A 59 8.14 19.09 -7.27
N TYR A 60 8.78 18.29 -6.42
CA TYR A 60 9.39 18.70 -5.15
C TYR A 60 10.92 18.52 -5.14
N PHE A 61 11.40 17.48 -5.83
CA PHE A 61 12.80 17.07 -5.86
C PHE A 61 13.28 16.98 -7.29
N TYR A 62 13.90 18.06 -7.77
CA TYR A 62 14.39 18.16 -9.14
C TYR A 62 15.68 18.97 -9.24
N LYS A 63 16.41 18.72 -10.32
CA LYS A 63 17.58 19.51 -10.74
C LYS A 63 17.22 20.32 -11.97
N GLU A 64 17.55 21.61 -11.94
CA GLU A 64 17.46 22.44 -13.15
C GLU A 64 18.67 22.20 -14.04
N LYS A 65 18.42 21.80 -15.30
CA LYS A 65 19.45 21.58 -16.32
C LYS A 65 19.21 22.48 -17.51
N SER A 66 20.30 22.91 -18.16
CA SER A 66 20.23 23.62 -19.44
C SER A 66 20.41 22.64 -20.60
N ASN A 67 19.68 22.86 -21.70
CA ASN A 67 19.96 22.12 -22.92
C ASN A 67 21.38 22.43 -23.44
N ALA A 68 21.91 21.60 -24.35
CA ALA A 68 23.26 21.77 -24.89
C ALA A 68 23.50 23.15 -25.55
N SER A 69 22.45 23.85 -25.96
CA SER A 69 22.51 25.18 -26.57
C SER A 69 22.39 26.33 -25.57
N GLY A 70 22.15 26.06 -24.28
CA GLY A 70 21.96 27.06 -23.22
C GLY A 70 20.66 27.89 -23.33
N ASN A 71 19.77 27.56 -24.28
CA ASN A 71 18.60 28.37 -24.61
C ASN A 71 17.30 27.90 -23.95
N SER A 72 17.34 26.76 -23.23
CA SER A 72 16.20 26.29 -22.44
C SER A 72 16.68 25.63 -21.16
N VAL A 73 15.94 25.88 -20.07
CA VAL A 73 16.08 25.17 -18.80
C VAL A 73 14.96 24.13 -18.72
N TYR A 74 15.29 22.92 -18.27
CA TYR A 74 14.36 21.85 -18.00
C TYR A 74 14.61 21.27 -16.60
N ARG A 75 13.60 20.60 -16.04
CA ARG A 75 13.70 19.91 -14.76
C ARG A 75 13.98 18.43 -15.01
N GLU A 76 14.95 17.90 -14.29
CA GLU A 76 15.23 16.47 -14.20
C GLU A 76 14.86 16.01 -12.80
N GLU A 77 14.03 14.97 -12.70
CA GLU A 77 13.63 14.38 -11.41
C GLU A 77 14.85 13.76 -10.71
N MET A 78 14.95 13.96 -9.39
CA MET A 78 16.01 13.35 -8.59
C MET A 78 15.77 11.85 -8.39
N THR A 79 16.84 11.06 -8.30
CA THR A 79 16.74 9.64 -7.89
C THR A 79 16.48 9.51 -6.39
N PHE A 80 16.10 8.31 -5.92
CA PHE A 80 15.90 8.05 -4.48
C PHE A 80 17.15 8.43 -3.66
N ASP A 81 18.35 8.02 -4.10
CA ASP A 81 19.62 8.35 -3.43
C ASP A 81 19.87 9.87 -3.38
N GLU A 82 19.53 10.58 -4.44
CA GLU A 82 19.67 12.05 -4.51
C GLU A 82 18.70 12.76 -3.57
N ILE A 83 17.45 12.28 -3.50
CA ILE A 83 16.45 12.76 -2.55
C ILE A 83 16.95 12.52 -1.12
N MET A 84 17.42 11.30 -0.81
CA MET A 84 17.95 10.95 0.52
C MET A 84 19.12 11.86 0.92
N ALA A 85 20.06 12.11 0.01
CA ALA A 85 21.18 13.00 0.24
C ALA A 85 20.72 14.45 0.51
N GLU A 86 19.74 14.95 -0.26
CA GLU A 86 19.18 16.28 -0.06
C GLU A 86 18.43 16.41 1.27
N LEU A 87 17.76 15.34 1.71
CA LEU A 87 17.08 15.26 3.00
C LEU A 87 18.03 14.97 4.18
N GLY A 88 19.34 14.88 3.93
CA GLY A 88 20.37 14.81 4.96
C GLY A 88 20.73 13.39 5.43
N LEU A 89 20.32 12.36 4.69
CA LEU A 89 20.75 10.99 4.91
C LEU A 89 22.09 10.75 4.20
N SER A 90 23.00 9.98 4.81
CA SER A 90 24.26 9.59 4.14
C SER A 90 24.00 8.56 3.05
N ASP A 91 24.91 8.42 2.08
CA ASP A 91 24.83 7.40 1.03
C ASP A 91 24.63 5.98 1.60
N GLU A 92 25.35 5.64 2.68
CA GLU A 92 25.20 4.36 3.36
C GLU A 92 23.84 4.22 4.06
N GLY A 93 23.35 5.34 4.63
CA GLY A 93 22.03 5.40 5.22
C GLY A 93 20.92 5.21 4.20
N ALA A 94 21.03 5.84 3.03
CA ALA A 94 20.10 5.71 1.90
C ALA A 94 20.02 4.27 1.41
N LYS A 95 21.18 3.64 1.17
CA LYS A 95 21.25 2.22 0.76
C LYS A 95 20.64 1.28 1.79
N THR A 96 20.94 1.50 3.07
CA THR A 96 20.39 0.67 4.15
C THR A 96 18.88 0.86 4.29
N LEU A 97 18.38 2.10 4.18
CA LEU A 97 16.96 2.39 4.23
C LEU A 97 16.23 1.74 3.06
N TYR A 98 16.71 1.93 1.83
CA TYR A 98 16.15 1.33 0.61
C TYR A 98 16.12 -0.19 0.70
N LYS A 99 17.24 -0.81 1.11
CA LYS A 99 17.35 -2.26 1.31
C LYS A 99 16.31 -2.76 2.30
N ASN A 100 16.21 -2.17 3.48
CA ASN A 100 15.34 -2.66 4.54
C ASN A 100 13.86 -2.46 4.20
N LEU A 101 13.50 -1.36 3.55
CA LEU A 101 12.13 -1.13 3.06
C LEU A 101 11.76 -2.14 1.97
N THR A 102 12.66 -2.40 1.02
CA THR A 102 12.42 -3.40 -0.04
C THR A 102 12.27 -4.80 0.55
N LEU A 103 13.11 -5.15 1.53
CA LEU A 103 13.10 -6.47 2.17
C LEU A 103 11.83 -6.65 3.03
N GLN A 104 11.41 -5.62 3.75
CA GLN A 104 10.20 -5.65 4.55
C GLN A 104 8.96 -5.87 3.67
N HIS A 105 8.82 -5.08 2.61
CA HIS A 105 7.75 -5.21 1.60
C HIS A 105 7.70 -6.63 1.00
N GLY A 106 8.85 -7.19 0.64
CA GLY A 106 8.89 -8.52 0.01
C GLY A 106 8.69 -9.70 0.95
N LEU A 107 8.68 -9.50 2.28
CA LEU A 107 8.62 -10.58 3.27
C LEU A 107 7.45 -10.46 4.25
N SER A 108 6.79 -9.31 4.35
CA SER A 108 5.68 -9.08 5.26
C SER A 108 4.52 -10.03 4.99
N GLY A 109 4.21 -10.26 3.72
CA GLY A 109 3.08 -11.05 3.23
C GLY A 109 3.44 -12.37 2.59
N ASP A 110 4.59 -12.96 2.93
CA ASP A 110 5.02 -14.21 2.30
C ASP A 110 3.92 -15.27 2.35
N ASP A 111 3.59 -15.83 1.19
CA ASP A 111 2.47 -16.77 1.00
C ASP A 111 2.71 -18.12 1.69
N ARG A 112 3.96 -18.41 2.06
CA ARG A 112 4.31 -19.62 2.81
C ARG A 112 4.14 -19.37 4.29
N ASP A 113 3.73 -20.42 5.00
CA ASP A 113 3.80 -20.46 6.46
C ASP A 113 5.25 -20.61 6.92
N LEU A 114 5.94 -19.48 7.06
CA LEU A 114 7.33 -19.42 7.53
C LEU A 114 7.46 -19.90 8.98
N ASN A 115 6.40 -19.80 9.79
CA ASN A 115 6.40 -20.25 11.18
C ASN A 115 6.39 -21.79 11.30
N ALA A 116 5.87 -22.49 10.29
CA ALA A 116 5.90 -23.96 10.22
C ALA A 116 7.23 -24.53 9.68
N MET A 117 8.14 -23.70 9.19
CA MET A 117 9.41 -24.17 8.63
C MET A 117 10.43 -24.54 9.72
N SER A 118 11.20 -25.61 9.48
CA SER A 118 12.40 -25.91 10.28
C SER A 118 13.49 -24.86 10.07
N GLU A 119 14.43 -24.76 11.02
CA GLU A 119 15.59 -23.86 10.92
C GLU A 119 16.37 -24.05 9.61
N SER A 120 16.56 -25.30 9.16
CA SER A 120 17.21 -25.58 7.87
C SER A 120 16.42 -25.09 6.66
N GLN A 121 15.09 -25.19 6.70
CA GLN A 121 14.21 -24.73 5.62
C GLN A 121 14.19 -23.20 5.56
N LEU A 122 14.08 -22.52 6.71
CA LEU A 122 14.17 -21.07 6.80
C LEU A 122 15.51 -20.56 6.28
N ARG A 123 16.61 -21.24 6.62
CA ARG A 123 17.93 -20.84 6.16
C ARG A 123 18.10 -21.03 4.66
N GLN A 124 17.60 -22.14 4.09
CA GLN A 124 17.59 -22.34 2.64
C GLN A 124 16.73 -21.26 1.96
N TYR A 125 15.56 -20.98 2.50
CA TYR A 125 14.68 -19.94 1.98
C TYR A 125 15.37 -18.56 1.99
N ALA A 126 16.03 -18.21 3.10
CA ALA A 126 16.80 -16.98 3.21
C ALA A 126 17.98 -16.89 2.22
N GLU A 127 18.63 -18.02 1.91
CA GLU A 127 19.66 -18.10 0.85
C GLU A 127 19.07 -17.83 -0.55
N GLU A 128 17.88 -18.35 -0.83
CA GLU A 128 17.16 -18.11 -2.09
C GLU A 128 16.79 -16.63 -2.25
N ILE A 129 16.26 -16.00 -1.20
CA ILE A 129 15.94 -14.57 -1.18
C ILE A 129 17.17 -13.70 -1.33
N SER A 130 18.22 -13.95 -0.56
CA SER A 130 19.51 -13.25 -0.67
C SER A 130 20.03 -13.29 -2.11
N THR A 131 19.96 -14.47 -2.75
CA THR A 131 20.40 -14.66 -4.14
C THR A 131 19.52 -13.91 -5.14
N SER A 132 18.18 -13.99 -5.00
CA SER A 132 17.25 -13.29 -5.89
C SER A 132 17.41 -11.77 -5.79
N TYR A 133 17.50 -11.21 -4.59
CA TYR A 133 17.67 -9.76 -4.42
C TYR A 133 18.97 -9.24 -5.03
N GLN A 134 20.05 -10.00 -4.90
CA GLN A 134 21.33 -9.65 -5.53
C GLN A 134 21.25 -9.75 -7.06
N ASN A 135 20.61 -10.77 -7.61
CA ASN A 135 20.53 -11.00 -9.06
C ASN A 135 19.55 -10.05 -9.74
N ASP A 136 18.39 -9.81 -9.13
CA ASP A 136 17.26 -9.15 -9.76
C ASP A 136 17.24 -7.64 -9.47
N LYS A 137 17.68 -7.24 -8.27
CA LYS A 137 17.64 -5.85 -7.80
C LYS A 137 19.03 -5.25 -7.56
N GLY A 138 20.10 -6.05 -7.64
CA GLY A 138 21.46 -5.60 -7.33
C GLY A 138 21.68 -5.23 -5.86
N ILE A 139 20.80 -5.69 -4.96
CA ILE A 139 20.85 -5.36 -3.53
C ILE A 139 21.56 -6.50 -2.79
N ASP A 140 22.66 -6.18 -2.12
CA ASP A 140 23.39 -7.12 -1.28
C ASP A 140 22.68 -7.28 0.08
N ILE A 141 22.08 -8.45 0.29
CA ILE A 141 21.38 -8.84 1.52
C ILE A 141 21.98 -10.14 2.01
N THR A 142 22.40 -10.18 3.26
CA THR A 142 22.91 -11.42 3.87
C THR A 142 21.78 -12.34 4.33
N VAL A 143 22.05 -13.65 4.40
CA VAL A 143 21.10 -14.65 4.97
C VAL A 143 20.63 -14.23 6.36
N ASP A 144 21.53 -13.74 7.21
CA ASP A 144 21.20 -13.32 8.57
C ASP A 144 20.28 -12.08 8.60
N GLU A 145 20.42 -11.17 7.62
CA GLU A 145 19.51 -10.02 7.47
C GLU A 145 18.11 -10.48 7.06
N VAL A 146 18.00 -11.42 6.12
CA VAL A 146 16.70 -12.01 5.73
C VAL A 146 16.04 -12.71 6.91
N LEU A 147 16.76 -13.57 7.62
CA LEU A 147 16.23 -14.29 8.79
C LEU A 147 15.78 -13.32 9.90
N LYS A 148 16.54 -12.25 10.12
CA LYS A 148 16.17 -11.21 11.06
C LYS A 148 14.91 -10.47 10.62
N GLU A 149 14.75 -10.20 9.33
CA GLU A 149 13.55 -9.54 8.83
C GLU A 149 12.33 -10.44 9.00
N ILE A 150 12.41 -11.72 8.61
CA ILE A 150 11.35 -12.71 8.83
C ILE A 150 10.94 -12.74 10.30
N GLN A 151 11.92 -12.81 11.22
CA GLN A 151 11.63 -12.86 12.65
C GLN A 151 10.84 -11.64 13.17
N ASN A 152 11.06 -10.46 12.58
CA ASN A 152 10.51 -9.21 13.13
C ASN A 152 9.30 -8.69 12.37
N MET A 153 9.20 -8.97 11.06
CA MET A 153 8.25 -8.31 10.16
C MET A 153 7.34 -9.26 9.38
N TYR A 154 7.57 -10.58 9.41
CA TYR A 154 6.63 -11.53 8.81
C TYR A 154 5.24 -11.41 9.47
N GLN A 155 4.19 -11.38 8.64
CA GLN A 155 2.80 -11.13 9.03
C GLN A 155 2.58 -9.80 9.77
N LYS A 156 3.39 -8.78 9.44
CA LYS A 156 3.15 -7.38 9.84
C LYS A 156 2.66 -6.59 8.63
N ALA A 157 2.05 -5.43 8.87
CA ALA A 157 1.62 -4.55 7.79
C ALA A 157 2.76 -4.25 6.83
N ASP A 158 2.49 -4.33 5.52
CA ASP A 158 3.43 -3.87 4.51
C ASP A 158 3.58 -2.34 4.64
N PHE A 159 4.79 -1.90 5.01
CA PHE A 159 5.01 -0.51 5.34
C PHE A 159 5.10 0.39 4.11
N THR A 160 5.64 -0.09 2.98
CA THR A 160 5.71 0.73 1.77
C THR A 160 4.37 0.74 1.04
N HIS A 161 3.60 -0.35 1.10
CA HIS A 161 2.20 -0.38 0.67
C HIS A 161 1.41 0.66 1.47
N GLN A 162 1.37 0.53 2.80
CA GLN A 162 0.67 1.47 3.66
C GLN A 162 1.10 2.92 3.38
N SER A 163 2.40 3.16 3.19
CA SER A 163 2.92 4.50 2.88
C SER A 163 2.40 5.04 1.56
N ILE A 164 2.34 4.25 0.48
CA ILE A 164 1.85 4.74 -0.81
C ILE A 164 0.32 4.94 -0.81
N THR A 165 -0.42 4.09 -0.10
CA THR A 165 -1.87 4.21 0.07
C THR A 165 -2.19 5.51 0.82
N MET A 166 -1.57 5.74 1.97
CA MET A 166 -1.73 6.98 2.73
C MET A 166 -1.27 8.22 1.94
N ALA A 167 -0.16 8.13 1.19
CA ALA A 167 0.27 9.21 0.31
C ALA A 167 -0.77 9.52 -0.78
N THR A 168 -1.46 8.50 -1.30
CA THR A 168 -2.53 8.68 -2.28
C THR A 168 -3.71 9.43 -1.68
N HIS A 169 -4.13 9.08 -0.45
CA HIS A 169 -5.17 9.80 0.26
C HIS A 169 -4.81 11.26 0.57
N LEU A 170 -3.55 11.54 0.92
CA LEU A 170 -3.08 12.87 1.30
C LEU A 170 -2.57 13.70 0.11
N ARG A 171 -2.67 13.19 -1.13
CA ARG A 171 -2.09 13.86 -2.28
C ARG A 171 -2.76 15.23 -2.52
N PRO A 172 -2.01 16.24 -2.97
CA PRO A 172 -2.59 17.54 -3.29
C PRO A 172 -3.72 17.47 -4.32
N SER A 173 -4.78 18.25 -4.10
CA SER A 173 -6.01 18.24 -4.92
C SER A 173 -5.82 18.72 -6.36
N TYR A 174 -4.66 19.27 -6.73
CA TYR A 174 -4.37 19.71 -8.10
C TYR A 174 -3.90 18.57 -9.01
N TYR A 175 -3.57 17.38 -8.46
CA TYR A 175 -3.42 16.19 -9.29
C TYR A 175 -4.80 15.79 -9.82
N PRO A 176 -4.96 15.60 -11.15
CA PRO A 176 -6.25 15.26 -11.73
C PRO A 176 -6.75 13.94 -11.15
N LEU A 177 -8.03 13.91 -10.74
CA LEU A 177 -8.70 12.66 -10.40
C LEU A 177 -8.74 11.78 -11.65
N ILE A 178 -7.99 10.68 -11.60
CA ILE A 178 -8.02 9.64 -12.65
C ILE A 178 -9.26 8.77 -12.44
N ASN A 179 -9.69 8.65 -11.17
CA ASN A 179 -10.91 8.02 -10.71
C ASN A 179 -11.37 8.74 -9.42
N ASP A 180 -12.68 8.84 -9.19
CA ASP A 180 -13.27 9.41 -7.97
C ASP A 180 -13.04 8.52 -6.73
N GLN A 181 -12.56 7.28 -6.92
CA GLN A 181 -12.23 6.29 -5.88
C GLN A 181 -10.74 5.92 -5.86
N VAL A 182 -9.87 6.80 -6.37
CA VAL A 182 -8.44 6.49 -6.53
C VAL A 182 -7.73 6.21 -5.19
N GLU A 183 -8.24 6.76 -4.09
CA GLU A 183 -7.76 6.50 -2.73
C GLU A 183 -8.03 5.05 -2.31
N ASP A 184 -9.28 4.59 -2.40
CA ASP A 184 -9.65 3.22 -2.07
C ASP A 184 -8.99 2.21 -3.02
N LEU A 185 -8.88 2.57 -4.32
CA LEU A 185 -8.20 1.74 -5.33
C LEU A 185 -6.69 1.59 -5.10
N ALA A 186 -6.06 2.52 -4.38
CA ALA A 186 -4.66 2.40 -4.02
C ALA A 186 -4.42 1.51 -2.80
N GLY A 187 -5.48 1.10 -2.10
CA GLY A 187 -5.44 0.13 -1.00
C GLY A 187 -6.53 -0.93 -1.15
N TRP A 188 -7.42 -1.03 -0.14
CA TRP A 188 -8.34 -2.16 0.00
C TRP A 188 -9.19 -2.48 -1.23
N GLU A 189 -9.67 -1.48 -1.98
CA GLU A 189 -10.46 -1.76 -3.18
C GLU A 189 -9.57 -2.35 -4.29
N GLY A 190 -8.34 -1.85 -4.44
CA GLY A 190 -7.38 -2.38 -5.41
C GLY A 190 -7.03 -3.84 -5.15
N ASP A 191 -6.85 -4.19 -3.88
CA ASP A 191 -6.38 -5.52 -3.47
C ASP A 191 -7.50 -6.54 -3.31
N THR A 192 -8.73 -6.09 -3.02
CA THR A 192 -9.90 -6.98 -2.88
C THR A 192 -10.76 -7.10 -4.13
N THR A 193 -10.45 -6.38 -5.21
CA THR A 193 -11.24 -6.37 -6.45
C THR A 193 -10.38 -6.48 -7.71
N LYS A 194 -11.02 -6.47 -8.89
CA LYS A 194 -10.36 -6.34 -10.19
C LYS A 194 -10.33 -4.91 -10.72
N ASN A 195 -10.70 -3.94 -9.88
CA ASN A 195 -10.88 -2.55 -10.34
C ASN A 195 -9.53 -1.87 -10.59
N ALA A 196 -8.45 -2.31 -9.93
CA ALA A 196 -7.09 -1.88 -10.21
C ALA A 196 -6.50 -2.62 -11.43
N ASN A 197 -6.65 -2.03 -12.62
CA ASN A 197 -6.04 -2.50 -13.88
C ASN A 197 -6.41 -3.95 -14.29
N GLU A 198 -7.61 -4.43 -13.95
CA GLU A 198 -8.11 -5.79 -14.28
C GLU A 198 -7.23 -6.94 -13.73
N ARG A 199 -6.36 -6.66 -12.76
CA ARG A 199 -5.57 -7.70 -12.08
C ARG A 199 -6.47 -8.52 -11.17
N ASP A 200 -6.16 -9.80 -10.99
CA ASP A 200 -6.84 -10.60 -9.98
C ASP A 200 -6.54 -10.02 -8.59
N PRO A 201 -7.55 -10.00 -7.69
CA PRO A 201 -7.37 -9.49 -6.33
C PRO A 201 -6.31 -10.29 -5.60
N SER A 202 -5.48 -9.60 -4.83
CA SER A 202 -4.41 -10.18 -4.01
C SER A 202 -4.33 -9.38 -2.72
N ILE A 203 -4.87 -9.94 -1.64
CA ILE A 203 -4.79 -9.35 -0.31
C ILE A 203 -4.31 -10.45 0.65
N ALA A 204 -3.07 -10.34 1.09
CA ALA A 204 -2.50 -11.16 2.14
C ALA A 204 -2.59 -10.43 3.49
N ILE A 205 -2.10 -11.05 4.56
CA ILE A 205 -2.18 -10.46 5.91
C ILE A 205 -1.51 -9.10 6.01
N ASP A 206 -0.40 -8.88 5.31
CA ASP A 206 0.35 -7.63 5.35
C ASP A 206 -0.37 -6.48 4.63
N ASP A 207 -0.92 -6.74 3.45
CA ASP A 207 -1.76 -5.78 2.71
C ASP A 207 -3.07 -5.52 3.44
N TYR A 208 -3.74 -6.57 3.95
CA TYR A 208 -4.93 -6.45 4.82
C TYR A 208 -4.68 -5.50 5.99
N LEU A 209 -3.54 -5.69 6.66
CA LEU A 209 -3.15 -4.79 7.72
C LEU A 209 -2.90 -3.39 7.13
N ALA A 210 -2.00 -3.24 6.16
CA ALA A 210 -1.61 -1.96 5.57
C ALA A 210 -2.82 -1.10 5.16
N ASP A 211 -3.80 -1.72 4.49
CA ASP A 211 -5.00 -1.08 3.97
C ASP A 211 -5.91 -0.51 5.05
N LEU A 212 -6.28 -1.33 6.03
CA LEU A 212 -7.15 -0.86 7.11
C LEU A 212 -6.47 0.24 7.92
N ASP A 213 -5.14 0.16 8.11
CA ASP A 213 -4.42 1.22 8.82
C ASP A 213 -4.24 2.48 8.04
N ALA A 214 -4.03 2.40 6.73
CA ALA A 214 -3.94 3.58 5.90
C ALA A 214 -5.21 4.41 6.07
N VAL A 215 -6.38 3.78 5.94
CA VAL A 215 -7.68 4.46 6.13
C VAL A 215 -7.84 4.99 7.55
N ASN A 216 -7.57 4.18 8.58
CA ASN A 216 -7.74 4.60 9.97
C ASN A 216 -6.83 5.77 10.34
N ILE A 217 -5.55 5.70 9.97
CA ILE A 217 -4.56 6.71 10.34
C ILE A 217 -4.80 8.00 9.56
N VAL A 218 -5.13 7.93 8.26
CA VAL A 218 -5.49 9.14 7.50
C VAL A 218 -6.75 9.80 8.07
N ASN A 219 -7.78 9.04 8.42
CA ASN A 219 -8.97 9.63 9.05
C ASN A 219 -8.64 10.29 10.41
N ARG A 220 -7.70 9.71 11.16
CA ARG A 220 -7.17 10.37 12.37
C ARG A 220 -6.33 11.60 12.07
N MET A 221 -5.74 11.75 10.89
CA MET A 221 -4.99 12.94 10.47
C MET A 221 -5.90 14.05 9.94
N ASP A 222 -7.14 13.73 9.53
CA ASP A 222 -8.05 14.68 8.88
C ASP A 222 -8.12 16.03 9.62
N SER A 223 -8.28 17.08 8.83
CA SER A 223 -8.18 18.49 9.20
C SER A 223 -9.00 18.91 10.44
N GLU A 224 -10.06 18.17 10.78
CA GLU A 224 -10.83 18.38 12.01
C GLU A 224 -10.09 17.93 13.28
N SER A 225 -9.25 16.90 13.20
CA SER A 225 -8.41 16.40 14.31
C SER A 225 -7.11 17.20 14.46
N GLY A 226 -6.55 17.67 13.33
CA GLY A 226 -5.30 18.42 13.24
C GLY A 226 -4.04 17.63 13.64
N GLN A 227 -4.08 16.29 13.66
CA GLN A 227 -2.94 15.45 14.03
C GLN A 227 -1.94 15.33 12.88
N SER A 228 -0.64 15.44 13.17
CA SER A 228 0.40 15.00 12.23
C SER A 228 0.37 13.48 12.06
N TYR A 229 0.95 12.98 10.97
CA TYR A 229 1.11 11.54 10.73
C TYR A 229 1.70 10.81 11.93
N MET A 230 2.79 11.33 12.51
CA MET A 230 3.43 10.70 13.67
C MET A 230 2.54 10.69 14.91
N GLU A 231 1.69 11.70 15.11
CA GLU A 231 0.74 11.74 16.23
C GLU A 231 -0.39 10.74 16.01
N ALA A 232 -0.98 10.72 14.82
CA ALA A 232 -2.06 9.82 14.44
C ALA A 232 -1.61 8.35 14.50
N PHE A 233 -0.48 8.01 13.87
CA PHE A 233 0.11 6.67 13.89
C PHE A 233 0.36 6.18 15.31
N ASN A 234 1.01 6.99 16.15
CA ASN A 234 1.31 6.62 17.53
C ASN A 234 0.05 6.50 18.39
N ALA A 235 -0.93 7.38 18.21
CA ALA A 235 -2.20 7.32 18.94
C ALA A 235 -2.98 6.05 18.54
N TYR A 236 -3.02 5.75 17.25
CA TYR A 236 -3.69 4.58 16.67
C TYR A 236 -3.13 3.28 17.24
N HIS A 237 -1.84 3.01 17.07
CA HIS A 237 -1.24 1.78 17.56
C HIS A 237 -1.28 1.66 19.09
N LYS A 238 -1.23 2.78 19.82
CA LYS A 238 -1.40 2.78 21.27
C LYS A 238 -2.82 2.41 21.70
N ASP A 239 -3.84 2.76 20.93
CA ASP A 239 -5.22 2.38 21.21
C ASP A 239 -5.46 0.91 20.85
N LEU A 240 -4.86 0.41 19.77
CA LEU A 240 -4.81 -1.04 19.45
C LEU A 240 -4.14 -1.85 20.57
N GLU A 241 -2.94 -1.47 21.00
CA GLU A 241 -2.19 -2.17 22.06
C GLU A 241 -2.99 -2.26 23.37
N LYS A 242 -3.81 -1.25 23.64
CA LYS A 242 -4.66 -1.18 24.84
C LYS A 242 -6.00 -1.88 24.68
N GLY A 243 -6.31 -2.44 23.51
CA GLY A 243 -7.60 -3.04 23.20
C GLY A 243 -8.77 -2.05 23.32
N LYS A 244 -8.53 -0.75 23.09
CA LYS A 244 -9.59 0.27 23.11
C LYS A 244 -10.43 0.25 21.83
N THR A 245 -9.86 -0.25 20.76
CA THR A 245 -10.46 -0.45 19.45
C THR A 245 -9.79 -1.65 18.79
N SER A 246 -10.45 -2.27 17.82
CA SER A 246 -9.80 -3.13 16.84
C SER A 246 -9.59 -2.37 15.54
N ARG A 247 -8.79 -2.94 14.64
CA ARG A 247 -8.48 -2.34 13.34
C ARG A 247 -9.74 -2.24 12.48
N GLU A 248 -10.53 -3.30 12.53
CA GLU A 248 -11.79 -3.50 11.83
C GLU A 248 -12.88 -2.57 12.38
N ALA A 249 -13.02 -2.51 13.71
CA ALA A 249 -14.01 -1.65 14.35
C ALA A 249 -13.78 -0.16 14.05
N GLU A 250 -12.53 0.26 13.91
CA GLU A 250 -12.20 1.63 13.52
C GLU A 250 -12.41 1.86 12.02
N PHE A 251 -12.03 0.90 11.16
CA PHE A 251 -12.23 1.01 9.72
C PHE A 251 -13.71 1.20 9.38
N LYS A 252 -14.61 0.47 10.04
CA LYS A 252 -16.07 0.58 9.86
C LYS A 252 -16.66 1.93 10.25
N GLN A 253 -15.94 2.73 11.06
CA GLN A 253 -16.36 4.10 11.37
C GLN A 253 -16.02 5.05 10.23
N ASN A 254 -15.05 4.68 9.41
CA ASN A 254 -14.51 5.49 8.32
C ASN A 254 -15.09 5.07 6.95
N VAL A 255 -15.43 3.80 6.76
CA VAL A 255 -15.95 3.24 5.50
C VAL A 255 -17.19 2.40 5.74
N ASP A 256 -18.25 2.60 4.96
CA ASP A 256 -19.48 1.81 5.06
C ASP A 256 -19.24 0.37 4.58
N VAL A 257 -19.38 -0.61 5.47
CA VAL A 257 -19.25 -2.04 5.14
C VAL A 257 -20.18 -2.47 4.01
N LYS A 258 -21.36 -1.82 3.87
CA LYS A 258 -22.26 -2.10 2.77
C LYS A 258 -21.68 -1.65 1.43
N GLU A 259 -20.96 -0.54 1.41
CA GLU A 259 -20.24 -0.06 0.23
C GLU A 259 -19.13 -1.05 -0.12
N VAL A 260 -18.28 -1.42 0.85
CA VAL A 260 -17.24 -2.46 0.69
C VAL A 260 -17.81 -3.72 0.04
N LYS A 261 -18.87 -4.29 0.62
CA LYS A 261 -19.51 -5.50 0.08
C LYS A 261 -20.04 -5.28 -1.33
N THR A 262 -20.67 -4.13 -1.59
CA THR A 262 -21.23 -3.82 -2.91
C THR A 262 -20.12 -3.72 -3.95
N THR A 263 -19.02 -3.04 -3.64
CA THR A 263 -17.85 -2.88 -4.51
C THR A 263 -17.20 -4.22 -4.84
N ILE A 264 -16.88 -5.03 -3.83
CA ILE A 264 -16.31 -6.38 -4.02
C ILE A 264 -17.26 -7.27 -4.82
N PHE A 265 -18.56 -7.30 -4.47
CA PHE A 265 -19.51 -8.13 -5.18
C PHE A 265 -19.68 -7.72 -6.64
N SER A 266 -19.64 -6.42 -6.93
CA SER A 266 -19.83 -5.93 -8.30
C SER A 266 -18.63 -6.22 -9.19
N SER A 267 -17.43 -6.30 -8.59
CA SER A 267 -16.20 -6.61 -9.30
C SER A 267 -16.00 -8.12 -9.52
N LEU A 268 -16.29 -8.95 -8.51
CA LEU A 268 -15.89 -10.36 -8.50
C LEU A 268 -17.02 -11.36 -8.77
N ILE A 269 -18.27 -11.02 -8.49
CA ILE A 269 -19.37 -11.98 -8.62
C ILE A 269 -19.80 -12.10 -10.07
N PRO A 270 -19.76 -13.31 -10.67
CA PRO A 270 -20.18 -13.48 -12.05
C PRO A 270 -21.69 -13.27 -12.20
N ASN A 271 -22.06 -12.64 -13.32
CA ASN A 271 -23.46 -12.52 -13.72
C ASN A 271 -24.09 -13.91 -13.85
N GLY A 272 -25.26 -14.09 -13.23
CA GLY A 272 -25.98 -15.35 -13.28
C GLY A 272 -25.54 -16.40 -12.27
N LEU A 273 -24.73 -16.05 -11.25
CA LEU A 273 -24.37 -16.94 -10.15
C LEU A 273 -25.58 -17.66 -9.53
N SER A 274 -26.72 -16.99 -9.41
CA SER A 274 -27.96 -17.58 -8.85
C SER A 274 -28.55 -18.72 -9.71
N GLY A 275 -28.16 -18.82 -10.99
CA GLY A 275 -28.72 -19.74 -11.98
C GLY A 275 -30.19 -19.51 -12.33
N LYS A 276 -30.86 -18.53 -11.69
CA LYS A 276 -32.30 -18.27 -11.84
C LYS A 276 -32.52 -17.23 -12.92
N VAL A 277 -33.31 -17.55 -13.94
CA VAL A 277 -33.69 -16.59 -14.99
C VAL A 277 -34.82 -15.70 -14.48
N ALA A 278 -34.57 -14.38 -14.45
CA ALA A 278 -35.56 -13.36 -14.12
C ALA A 278 -36.29 -12.85 -15.38
N GLY A 279 -35.66 -12.95 -16.55
CA GLY A 279 -36.27 -12.53 -17.81
C GLY A 279 -35.33 -12.68 -19.00
N VAL A 280 -35.76 -12.14 -20.12
CA VAL A 280 -34.97 -12.04 -21.35
C VAL A 280 -35.16 -10.62 -21.87
N ASP A 281 -34.06 -9.94 -22.20
CA ASP A 281 -34.11 -8.63 -22.84
C ASP A 281 -34.83 -8.77 -24.20
N PRO A 282 -35.97 -8.08 -24.42
CA PRO A 282 -36.76 -8.27 -25.63
C PRO A 282 -36.10 -7.70 -26.89
N THR A 283 -35.06 -6.88 -26.75
CA THR A 283 -34.32 -6.24 -27.84
C THR A 283 -33.10 -7.07 -28.24
N THR A 284 -32.33 -7.55 -27.27
CA THR A 284 -31.07 -8.26 -27.52
C THR A 284 -31.20 -9.78 -27.43
N GLY A 285 -32.28 -10.29 -26.81
CA GLY A 285 -32.45 -11.71 -26.50
C GLY A 285 -31.55 -12.20 -25.37
N THR A 286 -30.84 -11.29 -24.67
CA THR A 286 -29.92 -11.65 -23.57
C THR A 286 -30.71 -12.14 -22.35
N ILE A 287 -30.26 -13.24 -21.74
CA ILE A 287 -30.85 -13.77 -20.51
C ILE A 287 -30.53 -12.81 -19.36
N ILE A 288 -31.55 -12.38 -18.63
CA ILE A 288 -31.44 -11.61 -17.40
C ILE A 288 -31.58 -12.57 -16.23
N TYR A 289 -30.53 -12.70 -15.44
CA TYR A 289 -30.54 -13.54 -14.24
C TYR A 289 -31.05 -12.76 -13.02
N ALA A 290 -31.73 -13.45 -12.12
CA ALA A 290 -32.05 -12.91 -10.81
C ALA A 290 -30.76 -12.68 -10.01
N PRO A 291 -30.70 -11.64 -9.17
CA PRO A 291 -29.54 -11.41 -8.33
C PRO A 291 -29.31 -12.59 -7.37
N ALA A 292 -28.05 -12.97 -7.17
CA ALA A 292 -27.69 -13.93 -6.13
C ALA A 292 -27.92 -13.34 -4.73
N SER A 293 -28.27 -14.19 -3.76
CA SER A 293 -28.34 -13.79 -2.35
C SER A 293 -26.95 -13.47 -1.81
N GLU A 294 -26.87 -12.79 -0.67
CA GLU A 294 -25.59 -12.48 -0.04
C GLU A 294 -24.84 -13.76 0.36
N GLU A 295 -25.56 -14.77 0.85
CA GLU A 295 -24.98 -16.07 1.20
C GLU A 295 -24.42 -16.79 -0.04
N GLU A 296 -25.12 -16.75 -1.17
CA GLU A 296 -24.63 -17.31 -2.45
C GLU A 296 -23.35 -16.60 -2.91
N LYS A 297 -23.30 -15.27 -2.78
CA LYS A 297 -22.12 -14.45 -3.13
C LYS A 297 -20.93 -14.73 -2.21
N MET A 298 -21.16 -14.76 -0.89
CA MET A 298 -20.11 -15.02 0.09
C MET A 298 -19.55 -16.44 -0.06
N ALA A 299 -20.40 -17.44 -0.35
CA ALA A 299 -19.93 -18.79 -0.66
C ALA A 299 -19.05 -18.81 -1.93
N TYR A 300 -19.44 -18.07 -2.97
CA TYR A 300 -18.60 -17.95 -4.17
C TYR A 300 -17.25 -17.29 -3.88
N LEU A 301 -17.23 -16.18 -3.13
CA LEU A 301 -15.97 -15.53 -2.75
C LEU A 301 -15.08 -16.48 -1.95
N LYS A 302 -15.64 -17.22 -0.99
CA LYS A 302 -14.85 -18.17 -0.19
C LYS A 302 -14.10 -19.19 -1.05
N ASP A 303 -14.76 -19.71 -2.08
CA ASP A 303 -14.21 -20.77 -2.93
C ASP A 303 -13.28 -20.25 -4.05
N ASN A 304 -13.37 -18.97 -4.41
CA ASN A 304 -12.68 -18.42 -5.61
C ASN A 304 -11.78 -17.20 -5.31
N HIS A 305 -12.03 -16.49 -4.22
CA HIS A 305 -11.42 -15.21 -3.84
C HIS A 305 -11.32 -15.12 -2.30
N GLU A 306 -10.60 -16.08 -1.69
CA GLU A 306 -10.54 -16.25 -0.23
C GLU A 306 -10.12 -14.97 0.51
N GLY A 307 -9.14 -14.22 -0.02
CA GLY A 307 -8.71 -12.93 0.55
C GLY A 307 -9.86 -11.92 0.64
N SER A 308 -10.60 -11.69 -0.44
CA SER A 308 -11.77 -10.79 -0.44
C SER A 308 -12.90 -11.29 0.48
N TYR A 309 -13.08 -12.62 0.60
CA TYR A 309 -14.01 -13.20 1.56
C TYR A 309 -13.58 -12.92 3.01
N ASN A 310 -12.30 -13.18 3.34
CA ASN A 310 -11.74 -12.97 4.67
C ASN A 310 -11.75 -11.48 5.04
N PHE A 311 -11.54 -10.57 4.08
CA PHE A 311 -11.68 -9.14 4.28
C PHE A 311 -13.08 -8.76 4.76
N ILE A 312 -14.12 -9.17 4.02
CA ILE A 312 -15.52 -8.90 4.41
C ILE A 312 -15.83 -9.52 5.78
N LYS A 313 -15.43 -10.78 5.99
CA LYS A 313 -15.66 -11.47 7.26
C LYS A 313 -14.98 -10.78 8.43
N SER A 314 -13.77 -10.27 8.24
CA SER A 314 -13.05 -9.55 9.28
C SER A 314 -13.78 -8.28 9.70
N LEU A 315 -14.32 -7.53 8.73
CA LEU A 315 -15.14 -6.35 9.03
C LEU A 315 -16.49 -6.69 9.69
N GLU A 316 -17.14 -7.77 9.27
CA GLU A 316 -18.41 -8.19 9.88
C GLU A 316 -18.23 -8.61 11.34
N ASP A 317 -17.18 -9.37 11.61
CA ASP A 317 -16.93 -9.98 12.92
C ASP A 317 -16.07 -9.07 13.84
N GLU A 318 -15.50 -8.00 13.29
CA GLU A 318 -14.54 -7.09 13.94
C GLU A 318 -13.28 -7.79 14.46
N GLU A 319 -12.85 -8.83 13.75
CA GLU A 319 -11.75 -9.73 14.11
C GLU A 319 -11.00 -10.19 12.86
N ASN A 320 -9.67 -10.15 12.89
CA ASN A 320 -8.81 -10.57 11.79
C ASN A 320 -9.04 -12.05 11.39
N GLN A 321 -9.43 -12.30 10.13
CA GLN A 321 -9.66 -13.65 9.58
C GLN A 321 -8.51 -14.16 8.70
N PHE A 322 -7.37 -13.48 8.66
CA PHE A 322 -6.19 -13.88 7.89
C PHE A 322 -5.15 -14.66 8.72
N GLU A 323 -5.42 -14.90 10.01
CA GLU A 323 -4.57 -15.65 10.96
C GLU A 323 -4.83 -17.17 10.98
#